data_AF-F2F1V3-F1
#
_entry.id   AF-F2F1V3-F1
#
_cell.length_a   1.000
_cell.length_b   1.000
_cell.length_c   1.000
_cell.angle_alpha   90.00
_cell.angle_beta   90.00
_cell.angle_gamma   90.00
#
_symmetry.space_group_name_H-M   'P 1'
#
loop_
_entity.id
_entity.type
_entity.pdbx_description
1 polymer ?
#
loop_
_entity_poly.entity_id
_entity_poly.type
_entity_poly.pdbx_seq_one_letter_code
_entity_poly.pdbx_strand_id
1 'polypeptide(L)'
;MDSKVLSFSDSAIDHLVEEYPWNFAYTIEPNTYDKQPEAIQTVGQYSTIVIDESVNEETVYQLTKELWENLNSLQKSFSIAKQFSPESAVAGTADIPLHPGAERYYREIGVID
;
A
#
# COMPACT_ATOMS: atom_id res chain seq x y z
N MET A 1 -20.13 22.41 4.61
CA MET A 1 -20.49 21.56 5.77
C MET A 1 -19.33 21.59 6.74
N ASP A 2 -19.58 21.67 8.04
CA ASP A 2 -18.54 21.47 9.06
C ASP A 2 -18.46 19.96 9.33
N SER A 3 -17.33 19.35 9.01
CA SER A 3 -17.12 17.89 9.09
C SER A 3 -15.92 17.56 9.94
N LYS A 4 -16.04 16.52 10.77
CA LYS A 4 -14.96 16.01 11.62
C LYS A 4 -14.74 14.54 11.34
N VAL A 5 -13.48 14.14 11.17
CA VAL A 5 -13.07 12.74 11.11
C VAL A 5 -12.82 12.26 12.55
N LEU A 6 -13.33 11.09 12.89
CA LEU A 6 -13.26 10.52 14.24
C LEU A 6 -12.23 9.41 14.30
N SER A 7 -11.50 9.35 15.43
CA SER A 7 -10.61 8.24 15.74
C SER A 7 -11.38 6.97 16.09
N PHE A 8 -10.80 5.84 15.72
CA PHE A 8 -11.17 4.54 16.24
C PHE A 8 -10.57 4.38 17.64
N SER A 9 -11.19 3.55 18.49
CA SER A 9 -10.56 3.13 19.74
C SER A 9 -9.50 2.08 19.48
N ASP A 10 -8.49 2.00 20.36
CA ASP A 10 -7.44 0.97 20.27
C ASP A 10 -8.04 -0.44 20.18
N SER A 11 -9.05 -0.73 21.00
CA SER A 11 -9.75 -2.03 20.98
C SER A 11 -10.43 -2.32 19.64
N ALA A 12 -10.91 -1.30 18.92
CA ALA A 12 -11.53 -1.48 17.60
C ALA A 12 -10.46 -1.71 16.54
N ILE A 13 -9.32 -1.02 16.63
CA ILE A 13 -8.17 -1.22 15.75
C ILE A 13 -7.62 -2.63 15.94
N ASP A 14 -7.37 -3.05 17.19
CA ASP A 14 -6.85 -4.38 17.51
C ASP A 14 -7.75 -5.48 16.94
N HIS A 15 -9.06 -5.36 17.15
CA HIS A 15 -10.03 -6.32 16.61
C HIS A 15 -10.00 -6.39 15.08
N LEU A 16 -9.93 -5.24 14.40
CA LEU A 16 -9.89 -5.17 12.94
C LEU A 16 -8.59 -5.69 12.34
N VAL A 17 -7.46 -5.56 13.04
CA VAL A 17 -6.16 -6.10 12.61
C VAL A 17 -6.08 -7.61 12.85
N GLU A 18 -6.64 -8.09 13.96
CA GLU A 18 -6.70 -9.53 14.27
C GLU A 18 -7.64 -10.28 13.30
N GLU A 19 -8.81 -9.72 13.00
CA GLU A 19 -9.81 -10.37 12.14
C GLU A 19 -9.44 -10.29 10.64
N TYR A 20 -8.79 -9.20 10.22
CA TYR A 20 -8.49 -8.92 8.82
C TYR A 20 -6.98 -8.64 8.64
N PRO A 21 -6.16 -9.66 8.33
CA PRO A 21 -4.70 -9.56 8.32
C PRO A 21 -4.10 -8.65 7.23
N TRP A 22 -4.93 -8.12 6.33
CA TRP A 22 -4.57 -7.08 5.36
C TRP A 22 -4.75 -5.65 5.89
N ASN A 23 -5.29 -5.49 7.10
CA ASN A 23 -5.35 -4.22 7.82
C ASN A 23 -4.10 -4.02 8.69
N PHE A 24 -3.72 -2.77 8.92
CA PHE A 24 -2.70 -2.40 9.90
C PHE A 24 -3.12 -1.14 10.65
N ALA A 25 -2.65 -0.97 11.89
CA ALA A 25 -2.86 0.26 12.63
C ALA A 25 -2.21 1.45 11.91
N TYR A 26 -2.94 2.56 11.77
CA TYR A 26 -2.47 3.73 11.05
C TYR A 26 -2.82 5.02 11.80
N THR A 27 -1.88 5.96 11.80
CA THR A 27 -2.10 7.31 12.31
C THR A 27 -2.17 8.28 11.13
N ILE A 28 -3.29 8.96 10.97
CA ILE A 28 -3.38 10.13 10.09
C ILE A 28 -2.81 11.31 10.87
N GLU A 29 -1.71 11.87 10.37
CA GLU A 29 -1.00 12.98 11.02
C GLU A 29 -1.88 14.23 11.19
N PRO A 30 -1.62 15.05 12.22
CA PRO A 30 -2.28 16.35 12.39
C PRO A 30 -2.24 17.20 11.12
N ASN A 31 -3.32 17.94 10.89
CA ASN A 31 -3.49 18.86 9.76
C ASN A 31 -3.46 18.18 8.39
N THR A 32 -3.74 16.88 8.32
CA THR A 32 -3.99 16.19 7.04
C THR A 32 -5.29 16.70 6.39
N TYR A 33 -6.29 17.02 7.21
CA TYR A 33 -7.55 17.64 6.78
C TYR A 33 -7.72 19.03 7.41
N ASP A 34 -8.49 19.90 6.75
CA ASP A 34 -8.85 21.20 7.29
C ASP A 34 -9.49 21.08 8.68
N LYS A 35 -9.04 21.90 9.62
CA LYS A 35 -9.54 21.96 11.00
C LYS A 35 -9.38 20.65 11.80
N GLN A 36 -8.38 19.84 11.46
CA GLN A 36 -8.02 18.63 12.20
C GLN A 36 -6.65 18.80 12.89
N PRO A 37 -6.55 19.44 14.07
CA PRO A 37 -5.26 19.69 14.72
C PRO A 37 -4.62 18.47 15.40
N GLU A 38 -5.31 17.31 15.41
CA GLU A 38 -5.21 16.41 16.55
C GLU A 38 -4.74 14.96 16.29
N ALA A 39 -4.19 14.55 15.16
CA ALA A 39 -3.96 13.13 14.83
C ALA A 39 -5.22 12.22 14.92
N ILE A 40 -5.35 11.26 14.00
CA ILE A 40 -6.49 10.34 13.99
C ILE A 40 -5.96 8.91 14.00
N GLN A 41 -6.42 8.13 14.97
CA GLN A 41 -6.15 6.70 15.03
C GLN A 41 -7.18 5.96 14.17
N THR A 42 -6.70 5.09 13.29
CA THR A 42 -7.54 4.34 12.35
C THR A 42 -6.82 3.06 11.93
N VAL A 43 -7.45 2.29 11.06
CA VAL A 43 -6.80 1.24 10.29
C VAL A 43 -6.44 1.75 8.89
N GLY A 44 -5.30 1.31 8.38
CA GLY A 44 -4.90 1.38 6.98
C GLY A 44 -5.05 0.02 6.31
N GLN A 45 -5.08 0.01 4.97
CA GLN A 45 -5.08 -1.19 4.13
C GLN A 45 -4.03 -1.04 3.04
N TYR A 46 -3.41 -2.15 2.65
CA TYR A 46 -2.48 -2.17 1.53
C TYR A 46 -3.23 -2.01 0.21
N SER A 47 -2.80 -1.05 -0.61
CA SER A 47 -3.28 -0.94 -1.99
C SER A 47 -2.55 -1.96 -2.86
N THR A 48 -3.30 -2.85 -3.51
CA THR A 48 -2.73 -3.92 -4.34
C THR A 48 -3.11 -3.72 -5.80
N ILE A 49 -2.14 -3.88 -6.71
CA ILE A 49 -2.38 -3.98 -8.15
C ILE A 49 -2.50 -5.46 -8.49
N VAL A 50 -3.66 -5.87 -8.97
CA VAL A 50 -3.92 -7.25 -9.39
C VAL A 50 -3.92 -7.35 -10.91
N ILE A 51 -3.44 -8.48 -11.41
CA ILE A 51 -3.39 -8.80 -12.84
C ILE A 51 -3.81 -10.25 -13.05
N ASP A 52 -4.37 -10.54 -14.22
CA ASP A 52 -4.72 -11.90 -14.61
C ASP A 52 -3.46 -12.76 -14.78
N GLU A 53 -3.52 -14.03 -14.38
CA GLU A 53 -2.38 -14.96 -14.44
C GLU A 53 -1.94 -15.27 -15.88
N SER A 54 -2.82 -15.06 -16.87
CA SER A 54 -2.53 -15.36 -18.28
C SER A 54 -1.70 -14.27 -18.97
N VAL A 55 -1.50 -13.12 -18.32
CA VAL A 55 -0.69 -12.04 -18.89
C VAL A 55 0.75 -12.50 -19.03
N ASN A 56 1.36 -12.19 -20.17
CA ASN A 56 2.72 -12.64 -20.46
C ASN A 56 3.72 -12.13 -19.41
N GLU A 57 4.62 -13.03 -18.95
CA GLU A 57 5.65 -12.74 -17.94
C GLU A 57 6.43 -11.46 -18.23
N GLU A 58 6.89 -11.27 -19.46
CA GLU A 58 7.69 -10.11 -19.84
C GLU A 58 6.89 -8.82 -19.72
N THR A 59 5.60 -8.86 -20.06
CA THR A 59 4.72 -7.69 -19.92
C THR A 59 4.60 -7.28 -18.45
N VAL A 60 4.41 -8.24 -17.55
CA VAL A 60 4.28 -7.96 -16.12
C VAL A 60 5.61 -7.53 -15.51
N TYR A 61 6.73 -8.10 -15.94
CA TYR A 61 8.06 -7.66 -15.53
C TYR A 61 8.29 -6.19 -15.90
N GLN A 62 8.06 -5.82 -17.17
CA GLN A 62 8.23 -4.44 -17.63
C GLN A 62 7.28 -3.49 -16.90
N LEU A 63 6.02 -3.87 -16.70
CA LEU A 63 5.07 -3.07 -15.92
C LEU A 63 5.56 -2.81 -14.48
N THR A 64 6.04 -3.86 -13.82
CA THR A 64 6.56 -3.78 -12.44
C THR A 64 7.80 -2.88 -12.39
N LYS A 65 8.73 -3.08 -13.32
CA LYS A 65 9.95 -2.29 -13.45
C LYS A 65 9.65 -0.81 -13.68
N GLU A 66 8.81 -0.50 -14.66
CA GLU A 66 8.45 0.87 -15.01
C GLU A 66 7.77 1.60 -13.85
N LEU A 67 6.94 0.90 -13.06
CA LEU A 67 6.34 1.48 -11.85
C LEU A 67 7.43 1.97 -10.87
N TRP A 68 8.39 1.12 -10.54
CA TRP A 68 9.39 1.41 -9.51
C TRP A 68 10.46 2.39 -10.00
N GLU A 69 10.94 2.23 -11.23
CA GLU A 69 11.94 3.14 -11.81
C GLU A 69 11.40 4.56 -12.05
N ASN A 70 10.08 4.69 -12.21
CA ASN A 70 9.41 5.99 -12.41
C ASN A 70 8.63 6.47 -11.18
N LEU A 71 8.82 5.88 -9.99
CA LEU A 71 8.05 6.22 -8.79
C LEU A 71 8.12 7.72 -8.46
N ASN A 72 9.28 8.36 -8.68
CA ASN A 72 9.46 9.80 -8.51
C ASN A 72 8.52 10.66 -9.38
N SER A 73 8.17 10.18 -10.57
CA SER A 73 7.19 10.84 -11.45
C SER A 73 5.78 10.67 -10.89
N LEU A 74 5.43 9.44 -10.49
CA LEU A 74 4.14 9.12 -9.90
C LEU A 74 3.87 9.94 -8.62
N GLN A 75 4.88 10.11 -7.76
CA GLN A 75 4.80 10.90 -6.53
C GLN A 75 4.45 12.38 -6.74
N LYS A 76 4.75 12.94 -7.92
CA LYS A 76 4.41 14.33 -8.27
C LYS A 76 2.93 14.49 -8.61
N SER A 77 2.33 13.47 -9.21
CA SER A 77 0.94 13.48 -9.66
C SER A 77 -0.01 12.83 -8.64
N PHE A 78 0.50 11.94 -7.81
CA PHE A 78 -0.26 11.18 -6.82
C PHE A 78 0.47 11.18 -5.48
N SER A 79 0.02 12.06 -4.57
CA SER A 79 0.70 12.32 -3.31
C SER A 79 0.88 11.09 -2.42
N ILE A 80 -0.07 10.13 -2.46
CA ILE A 80 0.00 8.90 -1.67
C ILE A 80 1.15 7.98 -2.12
N ALA A 81 1.61 8.08 -3.38
CA ALA A 81 2.72 7.28 -3.89
C ALA A 81 4.04 7.58 -3.17
N LYS A 82 4.11 8.64 -2.36
CA LYS A 82 5.23 8.91 -1.46
C LYS A 82 5.38 7.87 -0.36
N GLN A 83 4.32 7.12 -0.07
CA GLN A 83 4.32 6.03 0.91
C GLN A 83 4.62 4.67 0.26
N PHE A 84 4.74 4.60 -1.07
CA PHE A 84 4.97 3.33 -1.75
C PHE A 84 6.42 2.91 -1.60
N SER A 85 6.64 1.64 -1.31
CA SER A 85 7.97 1.02 -1.29
C SER A 85 7.88 -0.41 -1.82
N PRO A 86 8.92 -0.92 -2.50
CA PRO A 86 8.95 -2.30 -2.96
C PRO A 86 8.73 -3.32 -1.84
N GLU A 87 9.29 -3.07 -0.65
CA GLU A 87 9.16 -3.93 0.52
C GLU A 87 7.70 -4.02 0.99
N SER A 88 6.99 -2.89 1.01
CA SER A 88 5.57 -2.87 1.35
C SER A 88 4.67 -3.48 0.27
N ALA A 89 5.12 -3.57 -0.97
CA ALA A 89 4.32 -4.07 -2.09
C ALA A 89 4.24 -5.60 -2.15
N VAL A 90 5.22 -6.28 -1.57
CA VAL A 90 5.22 -7.74 -1.39
C VAL A 90 4.72 -8.14 0.00
N ALA A 91 4.61 -7.20 0.92
CA ALA A 91 3.98 -7.38 2.22
C ALA A 91 2.45 -7.18 2.10
N GLY A 92 1.66 -8.01 2.78
CA GLY A 92 0.21 -7.79 2.85
C GLY A 92 -0.57 -8.19 1.58
N THR A 93 -0.05 -9.11 0.77
CA THR A 93 -0.75 -9.65 -0.42
C THR A 93 -1.92 -10.59 -0.09
N ALA A 94 -2.22 -10.80 1.19
CA ALA A 94 -3.24 -11.76 1.66
C ALA A 94 -3.06 -13.17 1.05
N ASP A 95 -1.80 -13.64 1.01
CA ASP A 95 -1.38 -14.92 0.43
C ASP A 95 -1.66 -15.09 -1.08
N ILE A 96 -2.01 -14.00 -1.78
CA ILE A 96 -2.10 -14.00 -3.25
C ILE A 96 -0.67 -14.10 -3.81
N PRO A 97 -0.39 -15.08 -4.68
CA PRO A 97 0.94 -15.26 -5.25
C PRO A 97 1.32 -14.10 -6.17
N LEU A 98 2.61 -13.78 -6.21
CA LEU A 98 3.14 -12.84 -7.19
C LEU A 98 3.09 -13.47 -8.58
N HIS A 99 2.75 -12.65 -9.58
CA HIS A 99 2.90 -13.04 -10.97
C HIS A 99 4.40 -13.27 -11.29
N PRO A 100 4.80 -14.29 -12.07
CA PRO A 100 6.21 -14.62 -12.33
C PRO A 100 7.05 -13.43 -12.80
N GLY A 101 6.49 -12.56 -13.64
CA GLY A 101 7.16 -11.35 -14.11
C GLY A 101 7.45 -10.32 -13.00
N ALA A 102 6.51 -10.13 -12.06
CA ALA A 102 6.70 -9.25 -10.91
C ALA A 102 7.70 -9.86 -9.92
N GLU A 103 7.57 -11.17 -9.65
CA GLU A 103 8.50 -11.93 -8.81
C GLU A 103 9.93 -11.82 -9.31
N ARG A 104 10.15 -11.97 -10.63
CA ARG A 104 11.45 -11.80 -11.27
C ARG A 104 12.06 -10.42 -10.96
N TYR A 105 11.27 -9.35 -11.08
CA TYR A 105 11.74 -8.00 -10.79
C TYR A 105 12.07 -7.82 -9.30
N TYR A 106 11.19 -8.26 -8.40
CA TYR A 106 11.42 -8.12 -6.95
C TYR A 106 12.64 -8.92 -6.47
N ARG A 107 12.94 -10.08 -7.07
CA ARG A 107 14.20 -10.81 -6.84
C ARG A 107 15.40 -10.02 -7.35
N GLU A 108 15.32 -9.43 -8.54
CA GLU A 108 16.40 -8.64 -9.15
C GLU A 108 16.83 -7.45 -8.28
N ILE A 109 15.86 -6.78 -7.65
CA ILE A 109 16.12 -5.63 -6.76
C ILE A 109 16.35 -6.04 -5.29
N GLY A 110 16.39 -7.33 -4.99
CA GLY A 110 16.71 -7.85 -3.65
C GLY A 110 15.62 -7.69 -2.60
N VAL A 111 14.35 -7.56 -3.03
CA VAL A 111 13.20 -7.44 -2.12
C VAL A 111 12.72 -8.80 -1.61
N ILE A 112 12.88 -9.84 -2.44
CA ILE A 112 12.55 -11.23 -2.09
C ILE A 112 13.67 -12.16 -2.55
N ASP A 113 13.87 -13.27 -1.83
CA ASP A 113 14.94 -14.26 -2.06
C ASP A 113 14.58 -15.30 -3.11
#